data_AF-A0A923N877-F1
#
_entry.id   AF-A0A923N877-F1
#
_cell.length_a   1.000
_cell.length_b   1.000
_cell.length_c   1.000
_cell.angle_alpha   90.00
_cell.angle_beta   90.00
_cell.angle_gamma   90.00
#
_symmetry.space_group_name_H-M   'P 1'
#
loop_
_entity.id
_entity.type
_entity.pdbx_description
1 polymer ?
#
loop_
_entity_poly.entity_id
_entity_poly.type
_entity_poly.pdbx_seq_one_letter_code
_entity_poly.pdbx_strand_id
1 'polypeptide(L)'
;MKKKLLYIFAFIGLIATVKTIYDFLKYENDASQYLSMCGSVKVGMTLEEAKKVMGDYEYYRRGNRSEIWTSFNNSKEKTYYLTYPSVFLASTGTEIYFDPETQLVTKVVCGE
;
A
#
# COMPACT_ATOMS: atom_id res chain seq x y z
N MET A 1 29.52 -31.61 19.40
CA MET A 1 28.10 -31.17 19.26
C MET A 1 27.93 -29.66 19.09
N LYS A 2 28.54 -28.81 19.92
CA LYS A 2 28.36 -27.34 19.88
C LYS A 2 28.58 -26.69 18.49
N LYS A 3 29.62 -27.10 17.76
CA LYS A 3 29.91 -26.58 16.41
C LYS A 3 28.83 -26.94 15.37
N LYS A 4 28.27 -28.15 15.41
CA LYS A 4 27.19 -28.57 14.51
C LYS A 4 25.91 -27.77 14.76
N LEU A 5 25.60 -27.50 16.03
CA LEU A 5 24.44 -26.67 16.42
C LEU A 5 24.61 -25.22 15.92
N LEU A 6 25.81 -24.66 16.05
CA LEU A 6 26.14 -23.33 15.52
C LEU A 6 25.93 -23.24 14.00
N TYR A 7 26.37 -24.25 13.24
CA TYR A 7 26.15 -24.26 11.78
C TYR A 7 24.66 -24.37 11.40
N ILE A 8 23.86 -25.11 12.17
CA ILE A 8 22.41 -25.18 11.95
C ILE A 8 21.78 -23.80 12.19
N PHE A 9 22.11 -23.12 13.28
CA PHE A 9 21.60 -21.77 13.53
C PHE A 9 22.08 -20.75 12.49
N ALA A 10 23.34 -20.83 12.07
CA ALA A 10 23.86 -19.96 11.01
C ALA A 10 23.13 -20.19 9.67
N PHE A 11 22.83 -21.44 9.34
CA PHE A 11 22.07 -21.78 8.13
C PHE A 11 20.62 -21.28 8.19
N ILE A 12 19.94 -21.45 9.33
CA ILE A 12 18.60 -20.89 9.55
C ILE A 12 18.63 -19.36 9.46
N GLY A 13 19.64 -18.72 10.06
CA GLY A 13 19.83 -17.28 9.99
C GLY A 13 20.05 -16.79 8.56
N LEU A 14 20.84 -17.51 7.76
CA LEU A 14 21.04 -17.21 6.35
C LEU A 14 19.72 -17.29 5.57
N ILE A 15 18.96 -18.37 5.72
CA ILE A 15 17.66 -18.56 5.05
C ILE A 15 16.69 -17.45 5.46
N ALA A 16 16.61 -17.15 6.76
CA ALA A 16 15.74 -16.08 7.26
C ALA A 16 16.13 -14.73 6.65
N THR A 17 17.42 -14.42 6.59
CA THR A 17 17.92 -13.17 6.00
C THR A 17 17.57 -13.07 4.52
N VAL A 18 17.77 -14.15 3.74
CA VAL A 18 17.41 -14.19 2.31
C VAL A 18 15.91 -13.99 2.13
N LYS A 19 15.09 -14.65 2.96
CA LYS A 19 13.63 -14.46 2.94
C LYS A 19 13.26 -13.01 3.24
N THR A 20 13.85 -12.41 4.27
CA THR A 20 13.59 -11.01 4.61
C THR A 20 13.97 -10.06 3.49
N ILE A 21 15.11 -10.27 2.82
CA ILE A 21 15.52 -9.46 1.66
C ILE A 21 14.54 -9.64 0.49
N TYR A 22 14.08 -10.86 0.24
CA TYR A 22 13.09 -11.10 -0.82
C TYR A 22 11.75 -10.42 -0.52
N ASP A 23 11.24 -10.58 0.71
CA ASP A 23 9.99 -9.94 1.13
C ASP A 23 10.12 -8.42 1.05
N PHE A 24 11.26 -7.87 1.46
CA PHE A 24 11.60 -6.46 1.35
C PHE A 24 11.48 -5.95 -0.09
N LEU A 25 12.18 -6.58 -1.03
CA LEU A 25 12.17 -6.17 -2.44
C LEU A 25 10.78 -6.29 -3.04
N LYS A 26 10.03 -7.32 -2.64
CA LYS A 26 8.67 -7.53 -3.08
C LYS A 26 7.73 -6.42 -2.59
N TYR A 27 7.80 -6.03 -1.32
CA TYR A 27 6.97 -4.97 -0.76
C TYR A 27 7.26 -3.62 -1.41
N GLU A 28 8.53 -3.28 -1.62
CA GLU A 28 8.90 -2.05 -2.34
C GLU A 28 8.38 -2.03 -3.77
N ASN A 29 8.53 -3.14 -4.49
CA ASN A 29 8.06 -3.22 -5.87
C ASN A 29 6.53 -3.14 -5.96
N ASP A 30 5.80 -3.84 -5.08
CA ASP A 30 4.34 -3.77 -5.01
C ASP A 30 3.89 -2.33 -4.68
N ALA A 31 4.48 -1.69 -3.65
CA ALA A 31 4.15 -0.33 -3.26
C ALA A 31 4.44 0.68 -4.38
N SER A 32 5.62 0.61 -5.02
CA SER A 32 5.97 1.48 -6.14
C SER A 32 5.02 1.30 -7.32
N GLN A 33 4.65 0.06 -7.65
CA GLN A 33 3.71 -0.22 -8.73
C GLN A 33 2.35 0.43 -8.45
N TYR A 34 1.77 0.24 -7.27
CA TYR A 34 0.45 0.79 -6.97
C TYR A 34 0.46 2.31 -6.79
N LEU A 35 1.50 2.89 -6.18
CA LEU A 35 1.66 4.34 -6.07
C LEU A 35 1.85 5.01 -7.44
N SER A 36 2.53 4.36 -8.39
CA SER A 36 2.67 4.88 -9.76
C SER A 36 1.34 5.01 -10.50
N MET A 37 0.32 4.22 -10.11
CA MET A 37 -1.02 4.29 -10.69
C MET A 37 -1.84 5.48 -10.18
N CYS A 38 -1.37 6.21 -9.17
CA CYS A 38 -2.09 7.36 -8.61
C CYS A 38 -2.42 8.42 -9.65
N GLY A 39 -1.50 8.72 -10.58
CA GLY A 39 -1.74 9.66 -11.68
C GLY A 39 -2.83 9.22 -12.67
N SER A 40 -3.26 7.96 -12.61
CA SER A 40 -4.35 7.43 -13.45
C SER A 40 -5.72 7.68 -12.83
N VAL A 41 -5.81 8.00 -11.53
CA VAL A 41 -7.07 8.36 -10.86
C VAL A 41 -7.41 9.82 -11.22
N LYS A 42 -8.64 10.06 -11.69
CA LYS A 42 -9.09 11.39 -12.14
C LYS A 42 -10.31 11.85 -11.35
N VAL A 43 -10.43 13.17 -11.24
CA VAL A 43 -11.64 13.84 -10.74
C VAL A 43 -12.82 13.44 -11.61
N GLY A 44 -13.95 13.12 -10.97
CA GLY A 44 -15.18 12.63 -11.61
C GLY A 44 -15.24 11.11 -11.82
N MET A 45 -14.18 10.35 -11.52
CA MET A 45 -14.30 8.89 -11.40
C MET A 45 -15.09 8.53 -10.15
N THR A 46 -15.69 7.34 -10.12
CA THR A 46 -16.24 6.79 -8.87
C THR A 46 -15.12 6.36 -7.94
N LEU A 47 -15.37 6.37 -6.63
CA LEU A 47 -14.44 5.85 -5.62
C LEU A 47 -14.09 4.37 -5.87
N GLU A 48 -15.03 3.58 -6.37
CA GLU A 48 -14.81 2.16 -6.70
C GLU A 48 -13.85 1.98 -7.87
N GLU A 49 -14.01 2.75 -8.94
CA GLU A 49 -13.08 2.76 -10.07
C GLU A 49 -11.69 3.20 -9.63
N ALA A 50 -11.61 4.25 -8.81
CA ALA A 50 -10.34 4.74 -8.27
C ALA A 50 -9.60 3.64 -7.48
N LYS A 51 -10.30 2.91 -6.60
CA LYS A 51 -9.73 1.76 -5.86
C LYS A 51 -9.23 0.66 -6.79
N LYS A 52 -9.97 0.39 -7.86
CA LYS A 52 -9.58 -0.63 -8.85
C LYS A 52 -8.35 -0.21 -9.64
N VAL A 53 -8.28 1.04 -10.08
CA VAL A 53 -7.11 1.61 -10.77
C VAL A 53 -5.87 1.56 -9.89
N MET A 54 -6.03 1.87 -8.60
CA MET A 54 -4.95 1.77 -7.62
C MET A 54 -4.59 0.33 -7.25
N GLY A 55 -5.34 -0.68 -7.71
CA GLY A 55 -5.04 -2.09 -7.43
C GLY A 55 -5.30 -2.53 -5.98
N ASP A 56 -6.09 -1.77 -5.22
CA ASP A 56 -6.46 -2.08 -3.83
C ASP A 56 -7.10 -3.48 -3.70
N TYR A 57 -7.98 -3.86 -4.63
CA TYR A 57 -8.61 -5.17 -4.66
C TYR A 57 -7.61 -6.33 -4.83
N GLU A 58 -6.62 -6.17 -5.71
CA GLU A 58 -5.60 -7.20 -5.93
C GLU A 58 -4.66 -7.31 -4.74
N TYR A 59 -4.34 -6.17 -4.13
CA TYR A 59 -3.52 -6.09 -2.94
C TYR A 59 -4.20 -6.79 -1.74
N TYR A 60 -5.48 -6.51 -1.52
CA TYR A 60 -6.30 -7.15 -0.48
C TYR A 60 -6.43 -8.66 -0.69
N ARG A 61 -6.64 -9.10 -1.95
CA ARG A 61 -6.76 -10.53 -2.29
C ARG A 61 -5.49 -11.33 -2.02
N ARG A 62 -4.32 -10.69 -1.94
CA ARG A 62 -3.03 -11.31 -1.57
C ARG A 62 -2.85 -11.45 -0.05
N GLY A 63 -3.85 -11.06 0.75
CA GLY A 63 -3.78 -11.08 2.22
C GLY A 63 -3.02 -9.88 2.81
N ASN A 64 -2.66 -8.90 1.99
CA ASN A 64 -2.04 -7.67 2.45
C ASN A 64 -3.12 -6.64 2.80
N ARG A 65 -2.89 -5.82 3.83
CA ARG A 65 -3.84 -4.80 4.27
C ARG A 65 -3.35 -3.43 3.84
N SER A 66 -4.12 -2.74 2.99
CA SER A 66 -4.01 -1.29 2.83
C SER A 66 -4.59 -0.63 4.09
N GLU A 67 -3.94 0.39 4.63
CA GLU A 67 -4.55 1.14 5.74
C GLU A 67 -5.53 2.16 5.18
N ILE A 68 -6.81 1.87 5.41
CA ILE A 68 -7.91 2.73 5.01
C ILE A 68 -8.29 3.59 6.20
N TRP A 69 -7.92 4.86 6.13
CA TRP A 69 -8.43 5.88 7.05
C TRP A 69 -9.51 6.66 6.32
N THR A 70 -10.66 6.85 6.97
CA THR A 70 -11.65 7.82 6.51
C THR A 70 -11.67 8.95 7.51
N SER A 71 -11.07 10.08 7.15
CA SER A 71 -11.15 11.29 7.97
C SER A 71 -12.42 12.04 7.62
N PHE A 72 -13.18 12.40 8.65
CA PHE A 72 -14.37 13.23 8.54
C PHE A 72 -13.94 14.67 8.85
N ASN A 73 -13.58 15.42 7.81
CA ASN A 73 -13.46 16.86 7.97
C ASN A 73 -14.88 17.46 8.00
N ASN A 74 -15.07 18.62 8.65
CA ASN A 74 -16.36 19.33 8.67
C ASN A 74 -16.80 19.88 7.28
N SER A 75 -16.09 19.51 6.20
CA SER A 75 -16.46 19.72 4.81
C SER A 75 -17.35 18.58 4.30
N LYS A 76 -18.15 18.82 3.25
CA LYS A 76 -18.92 17.76 2.58
C LYS A 76 -18.04 16.60 2.08
N GLU A 77 -16.78 16.87 1.74
CA GLU A 77 -15.87 15.88 1.15
C GLU A 77 -15.28 14.92 2.20
N LYS A 78 -15.24 13.63 1.86
CA LYS A 78 -14.57 12.58 2.64
C LYS A 78 -13.24 12.22 2.00
N THR A 79 -12.29 11.78 2.81
CA THR A 79 -10.97 11.34 2.33
C THR A 79 -10.82 9.83 2.52
N TYR A 80 -10.36 9.14 1.50
CA TYR A 80 -9.94 7.75 1.52
C TYR A 80 -8.42 7.69 1.40
N TYR A 81 -7.75 7.30 2.48
CA TYR A 81 -6.31 7.10 2.49
C TYR A 81 -5.99 5.68 2.04
N LEU A 82 -5.02 5.56 1.15
CA LEU A 82 -4.54 4.29 0.63
C LEU A 82 -3.02 4.24 0.79
N THR A 83 -2.55 3.43 1.73
CA THR A 83 -1.12 3.22 1.98
C THR A 83 -0.73 1.80 1.61
N TYR A 84 0.47 1.67 1.03
CA TYR A 84 1.11 0.40 0.79
C TYR A 84 2.37 0.34 1.66
N PRO A 85 2.63 -0.77 2.37
CA PRO A 85 3.85 -0.93 3.15
C PRO A 85 5.07 -0.82 2.23
N SER A 86 5.83 0.24 2.42
CA SER A 86 7.18 0.44 1.93
C SER A 86 8.08 0.55 3.16
N VAL A 87 9.27 -0.03 3.06
CA VAL A 87 10.26 -0.06 4.14
C VAL A 87 11.18 1.16 4.05
N PHE A 88 11.40 1.70 2.85
CA PHE A 88 12.22 2.89 2.63
C PHE A 88 11.43 4.20 2.53
N LEU A 89 10.18 4.16 2.05
CA LEU A 89 9.38 5.35 1.93
C LEU A 89 8.62 5.60 3.23
N ALA A 90 8.89 6.72 3.88
CA ALA A 90 8.16 7.17 5.05
C ALA A 90 6.69 7.44 4.66
N SER A 91 5.81 6.46 4.88
CA SER A 91 4.35 6.60 4.78
C SER A 91 3.86 7.37 3.53
N THR A 92 4.38 7.06 2.34
CA THR A 92 3.79 7.58 1.09
C THR A 92 2.48 6.86 0.83
N GLY A 93 1.39 7.58 1.06
CA GLY A 93 0.04 7.16 0.74
C GLY A 93 -0.55 7.98 -0.40
N THR A 94 -1.59 7.46 -1.01
CA THR A 94 -2.48 8.24 -1.87
C THR A 94 -3.71 8.65 -1.07
N GLU A 95 -4.10 9.91 -1.17
CA GLU A 95 -5.34 10.42 -0.61
C GLU A 95 -6.35 10.67 -1.73
N ILE A 96 -7.52 10.03 -1.63
CA ILE A 96 -8.61 10.19 -2.59
C ILE A 96 -9.75 10.90 -1.87
N TYR A 97 -10.01 12.14 -2.24
CA TYR A 97 -11.14 12.91 -1.75
C TYR A 97 -12.35 12.66 -2.62
N PHE A 98 -13.51 12.45 -2.02
CA PHE A 98 -14.74 12.14 -2.74
C PHE A 98 -15.97 12.75 -2.06
N ASP A 99 -16.98 13.01 -2.87
CA ASP A 99 -18.30 13.41 -2.40
C ASP A 99 -19.07 12.17 -1.88
N PRO A 100 -19.56 12.16 -0.64
CA PRO A 100 -20.22 11.00 -0.05
C PRO A 100 -21.61 10.70 -0.62
N GLU A 101 -22.30 11.70 -1.19
CA GLU A 101 -23.62 11.53 -1.81
C GLU A 101 -23.48 10.88 -3.20
N THR A 102 -22.52 11.36 -4.00
CA THR A 102 -22.34 10.89 -5.39
C THR A 102 -21.27 9.80 -5.54
N GLN A 103 -20.44 9.59 -4.53
CA GLN A 103 -19.25 8.71 -4.55
C GLN A 103 -18.22 9.09 -5.63
N LEU A 104 -18.28 10.34 -6.13
CA LEU A 104 -17.36 10.83 -7.15
C LEU A 104 -16.11 11.43 -6.51
N VAL A 105 -14.96 11.11 -7.08
CA VAL A 105 -13.66 11.68 -6.71
C VAL A 105 -13.64 13.17 -7.04
N THR A 106 -13.33 13.99 -6.06
CA THR A 106 -13.24 15.46 -6.20
C THR A 106 -11.80 15.96 -6.23
N LYS A 107 -10.89 15.23 -5.58
CA LYS A 107 -9.45 15.54 -5.55
C LYS A 107 -8.64 14.27 -5.28
N VAL A 108 -7.44 14.21 -5.84
CA VAL A 108 -6.47 13.13 -5.58
C VAL A 108 -5.15 13.77 -5.18
N VAL A 109 -4.52 13.25 -4.14
CA VAL A 109 -3.16 13.62 -3.73
C VAL A 109 -2.32 12.35 -3.78
N CYS A 110 -1.36 12.32 -4.69
CA CYS A 110 -0.34 11.27 -4.72
C CYS A 110 0.78 11.69 -3.76
N GLY A 111 1.16 10.82 -2.82
CA GLY A 111 2.30 11.09 -1.94
C GLY A 111 3.59 11.34 -2.73
N GLU A 112 4.44 12.23 -2.21
CA GLU A 112 5.81 12.48 -2.69
C GLU A 112 6.81 11.48 -2.09
#